data_AF-A0A5N8YQ79-F1
#
_entry.id   AF-A0A5N8YQ79-F1
#
_cell.length_a   1.000
_cell.length_b   1.000
_cell.length_c   1.000
_cell.angle_alpha   90.00
_cell.angle_beta   90.00
_cell.angle_gamma   90.00
#
_symmetry.space_group_name_H-M   'P 1'
#
loop_
_entity.id
_entity.type
_entity.pdbx_description
1 polymer ?
#
loop_
_entity_poly.entity_id
_entity_poly.type
_entity_poly.pdbx_seq_one_letter_code
_entity_poly.pdbx_strand_id
1 'polypeptide(L)'
;MSEQLPSPATLREAVELVIKQNSDIGYTPTRFIVIVSSVEDAGLVRVCTNLIESSSALEALEKAVVTFPGLLTLEDLISGSMYGSQWGFEQSALNQARANVRFFDGLVKTNRWSA
;
A
#
# COMPACT_ATOMS: atom_id res chain seq x y z
N MET A 1 -16.88 8.44 -6.64
CA MET A 1 -16.50 7.61 -7.80
C MET A 1 -15.21 6.92 -7.40
N SER A 2 -15.13 5.60 -7.48
CA SER A 2 -13.90 4.85 -7.18
C SER A 2 -12.89 5.08 -8.31
N GLU A 3 -11.63 5.31 -7.97
CA GLU A 3 -10.57 5.44 -8.96
C GLU A 3 -10.09 4.06 -9.42
N GLN A 4 -9.54 3.98 -10.63
CA GLN A 4 -9.00 2.73 -11.15
C GLN A 4 -7.66 2.43 -10.47
N LEU A 5 -7.52 1.23 -9.91
CA LEU A 5 -6.29 0.82 -9.25
C LEU A 5 -5.14 0.76 -10.27
N PRO A 6 -3.96 1.35 -9.97
CA PRO A 6 -2.79 1.22 -10.83
C PRO A 6 -2.34 -0.25 -10.99
N SER A 7 -1.72 -0.56 -12.13
CA SER A 7 -1.22 -1.89 -12.45
C SER A 7 0.30 -1.90 -12.66
N PRO A 8 1.10 -1.74 -11.58
CA PRO A 8 2.55 -1.85 -11.66
C PRO A 8 2.99 -3.27 -12.05
N ALA A 9 4.06 -3.38 -12.84
CA ALA A 9 4.63 -4.67 -13.23
C ALA A 9 5.48 -5.29 -12.11
N THR A 10 6.14 -4.46 -11.30
CA THR A 10 7.05 -4.90 -10.23
C THR A 10 6.69 -4.31 -8.87
N LEU A 11 7.15 -4.95 -7.79
CA LEU A 11 6.99 -4.40 -6.44
C LEU A 11 7.71 -3.04 -6.29
N ARG A 12 8.85 -2.83 -6.96
CA ARG A 12 9.54 -1.54 -6.93
C ARG A 12 8.70 -0.45 -7.57
N GLU A 13 8.15 -0.73 -8.75
CA GLU A 13 7.24 0.20 -9.42
C GLU A 13 6.00 0.50 -8.57
N ALA A 14 5.46 -0.51 -7.88
CA ALA A 14 4.36 -0.31 -6.93
C ALA A 14 4.73 0.67 -5.80
N VAL A 15 5.91 0.51 -5.21
CA VAL A 15 6.42 1.41 -4.17
C VAL A 15 6.61 2.83 -4.70
N GLU A 16 7.18 2.98 -5.90
CA GLU A 16 7.38 4.27 -6.55
C GLU A 16 6.05 4.98 -6.86
N LEU A 17 5.04 4.23 -7.32
CA LEU A 17 3.70 4.75 -7.56
C LEU A 17 3.02 5.22 -6.27
N VAL A 18 3.14 4.46 -5.17
CA VAL A 18 2.63 4.88 -3.86
C VAL A 18 3.28 6.20 -3.43
N ILE A 19 4.61 6.30 -3.53
CA ILE A 19 5.33 7.53 -3.15
C ILE A 19 4.87 8.70 -4.01
N LYS A 20 4.83 8.51 -5.34
CA LYS A 20 4.46 9.55 -6.29
C LYS A 20 3.02 10.03 -6.07
N GLN A 21 2.06 9.12 -6.03
CA GLN A 21 0.64 9.46 -5.88
C GLN A 21 0.39 10.17 -4.55
N ASN A 22 0.98 9.68 -3.46
CA ASN A 22 0.88 10.31 -2.15
C ASN A 22 1.41 11.75 -2.19
N SER A 23 2.58 11.95 -2.79
CA SER A 23 3.17 13.29 -2.95
C SER A 23 2.29 14.20 -3.81
N ASP A 24 1.69 13.69 -4.88
CA ASP A 24 0.81 14.44 -5.78
C ASP A 24 -0.47 14.96 -5.07
N ILE A 25 -0.97 14.22 -4.06
CA ILE A 25 -2.11 14.64 -3.23
C ILE A 25 -1.71 15.42 -1.97
N GLY A 26 -0.43 15.76 -1.82
CA GLY A 26 0.09 16.58 -0.72
C GLY A 26 0.50 15.81 0.54
N TYR A 27 0.57 14.48 0.49
CA TYR A 27 1.07 13.64 1.59
C TYR A 27 2.43 13.05 1.23
N THR A 28 3.50 13.45 1.92
CA THR A 28 4.81 12.82 1.70
C THR A 28 5.04 11.69 2.72
N PRO A 29 5.08 10.41 2.31
CA PRO A 29 5.21 9.29 3.23
C PRO A 29 6.68 9.08 3.66
N THR A 30 7.28 10.05 4.36
CA THR A 30 8.73 10.11 4.63
C THR A 30 9.29 8.83 5.27
N ARG A 31 8.59 8.25 6.25
CA ARG A 31 9.03 7.00 6.89
C ARG A 31 9.03 5.83 5.92
N PHE A 32 7.99 5.72 5.09
CA PHE A 32 7.91 4.69 4.07
C PHE A 32 9.06 4.83 3.08
N ILE A 33 9.31 6.04 2.57
CA ILE A 33 10.41 6.35 1.65
C ILE A 33 11.76 5.92 2.25
N VAL A 34 12.05 6.30 3.51
CA VAL A 34 13.30 5.95 4.19
C VAL A 34 13.48 4.44 4.30
N ILE A 35 12.40 3.71 4.60
CA ILE A 35 12.44 2.26 4.78
C ILE A 35 12.67 1.53 3.45
N VAL A 36 12.08 1.99 2.35
CA VAL A 36 12.11 1.27 1.06
C VAL A 36 13.22 1.72 0.11
N SER A 37 13.72 2.95 0.25
CA SER A 37 14.71 3.53 -0.67
C SER A 37 16.09 2.88 -0.62
N SER A 38 16.48 2.33 0.53
CA SER A 38 17.78 1.68 0.74
C SER A 38 17.76 0.16 0.54
N VAL A 39 16.60 -0.40 0.20
CA VAL A 39 16.37 -1.85 0.15
C VAL A 39 16.48 -2.33 -1.29
N GLU A 40 17.34 -3.32 -1.52
CA GLU A 40 17.45 -4.01 -2.80
C GLU A 40 16.19 -4.84 -3.10
N ASP A 41 15.91 -5.12 -4.38
CA ASP A 41 14.71 -5.82 -4.83
C ASP A 41 14.49 -7.17 -4.12
N ALA A 42 15.57 -7.92 -3.90
CA ALA A 42 15.53 -9.20 -3.21
C ALA A 42 15.04 -9.09 -1.74
N GLY A 43 15.26 -7.95 -1.09
CA GLY A 43 14.82 -7.68 0.28
C GLY A 43 13.47 -6.94 0.37
N LEU A 44 13.00 -6.39 -0.76
CA LEU A 44 11.85 -5.47 -0.77
C LEU A 44 10.56 -6.16 -0.32
N VAL A 45 10.35 -7.41 -0.76
CA VAL A 45 9.19 -8.22 -0.36
C VAL A 45 9.13 -8.36 1.16
N ARG A 46 10.24 -8.73 1.79
CA ARG A 46 10.32 -8.90 3.25
C ARG A 46 10.02 -7.59 3.99
N VAL A 47 10.58 -6.48 3.51
CA VAL A 47 10.37 -5.16 4.12
C VAL A 47 8.92 -4.73 3.99
N CYS A 48 8.32 -4.91 2.82
CA CYS A 48 6.91 -4.63 2.58
C CYS A 48 6.00 -5.50 3.45
N THR A 49 6.29 -6.80 3.61
CA THR A 49 5.55 -7.68 4.52
C THR A 49 5.58 -7.15 5.95
N ASN A 50 6.77 -6.79 6.45
CA ASN A 50 6.90 -6.23 7.80
C ASN A 50 6.10 -4.93 7.97
N LEU A 51 6.00 -4.10 6.93
CA LEU A 51 5.20 -2.87 6.96
C LEU A 51 3.70 -3.16 7.02
N ILE A 52 3.21 -4.10 6.22
CA ILE A 52 1.80 -4.51 6.18
C ILE A 52 1.36 -5.11 7.52
N GLU A 53 2.24 -5.87 8.17
CA GLU A 53 2.00 -6.52 9.47
C GLU A 53 2.25 -5.58 10.67
N SER A 54 2.83 -4.41 10.46
CA SER A 54 3.16 -3.48 11.55
C SER A 54 1.95 -2.68 12.00
N SER A 55 1.56 -2.84 13.27
CA SER A 55 0.53 -2.01 13.91
C SER A 55 0.87 -0.52 13.85
N SER A 56 2.14 -0.16 14.03
CA SER A 56 2.59 1.24 13.95
C SER A 56 2.49 1.85 12.56
N ALA A 57 2.68 1.03 11.50
CA ALA A 57 2.48 1.47 10.13
C ALA A 57 0.99 1.64 9.84
N LEU A 58 0.17 0.71 10.32
CA LEU A 58 -1.28 0.76 10.20
C LEU A 58 -1.87 2.02 10.84
N GLU A 59 -1.48 2.36 12.07
CA GLU A 59 -1.92 3.58 12.76
C GLU A 59 -1.52 4.87 12.02
N ALA A 60 -0.34 4.87 11.37
CA ALA A 60 0.11 6.00 10.56
C ALA A 60 -0.72 6.14 9.27
N LEU A 61 -1.03 5.01 8.63
CA LEU A 61 -1.87 4.97 7.44
C LEU A 61 -3.32 5.32 7.75
N GLU A 62 -3.88 4.90 8.89
CA GLU A 62 -5.21 5.28 9.35
C GLU A 62 -5.38 6.81 9.36
N LYS A 63 -4.46 7.52 10.03
CA LYS A 63 -4.48 8.99 10.08
C LYS A 63 -4.33 9.62 8.70
N ALA A 64 -3.48 9.05 7.86
CA ALA A 64 -3.25 9.54 6.51
C ALA A 64 -4.49 9.35 5.62
N VAL A 65 -5.12 8.17 5.63
CA VAL A 65 -6.33 7.85 4.85
C VAL A 65 -7.52 8.71 5.28
N VAL A 66 -7.71 8.95 6.58
CA VAL A 66 -8.78 9.85 7.06
C VAL A 66 -8.57 11.29 6.56
N THR A 67 -7.32 11.73 6.50
CA THR A 67 -6.97 13.09 6.03
C THR A 67 -7.01 13.19 4.50
N PHE A 68 -6.60 12.13 3.80
CA PHE A 68 -6.47 12.02 2.37
C PHE A 68 -7.23 10.78 1.86
N PRO A 69 -8.56 10.85 1.65
CA PRO A 69 -9.36 9.67 1.31
C PRO A 69 -9.00 8.97 0.00
N GLY A 70 -8.29 9.64 -0.91
CA GLY A 70 -7.76 9.08 -2.16
C GLY A 70 -6.31 8.59 -2.07
N LEU A 71 -5.78 8.42 -0.85
CA LEU A 71 -4.40 7.97 -0.64
C LEU A 71 -4.22 6.53 -1.09
N LEU A 72 -3.27 6.30 -2.00
CA LEU A 72 -2.89 4.98 -2.48
C LEU A 72 -1.97 4.33 -1.45
N THR A 73 -2.38 3.17 -0.93
CA THR A 73 -1.55 2.38 -0.04
C THR A 73 -0.90 1.21 -0.79
N LEU A 74 0.16 0.66 -0.21
CA LEU A 74 0.77 -0.54 -0.75
C LEU A 74 -0.19 -1.73 -0.67
N GLU A 75 -1.03 -1.77 0.36
CA GLU A 75 -2.06 -2.79 0.56
C GLU A 75 -3.11 -2.78 -0.55
N ASP A 76 -3.43 -1.61 -1.10
CA ASP A 76 -4.34 -1.51 -2.26
C ASP A 76 -3.77 -2.29 -3.46
N LEU A 77 -2.49 -2.08 -3.77
CA LEU A 77 -1.81 -2.74 -4.90
C LEU A 77 -1.56 -4.24 -4.66
N ILE A 78 -1.22 -4.62 -3.43
CA ILE A 78 -0.97 -6.02 -3.06
C ILE A 78 -2.28 -6.82 -2.99
N SER A 79 -3.36 -6.22 -2.49
CA SER A 79 -4.65 -6.90 -2.34
C SER A 79 -5.44 -6.99 -3.64
N GLY A 80 -5.37 -5.94 -4.48
CA GLY A 80 -6.14 -5.81 -5.71
C GLY A 80 -5.50 -6.51 -6.92
N SER A 81 -4.21 -6.82 -6.88
CA SER A 81 -3.55 -7.47 -8.00
C SER A 81 -3.44 -8.99 -7.85
N MET A 82 -3.52 -9.68 -8.98
CA MET A 82 -3.11 -11.08 -9.12
C MET A 82 -1.58 -11.27 -8.90
N TYR A 83 -0.85 -10.17 -8.65
CA TYR A 83 0.61 -10.07 -8.62
C TYR A 83 1.21 -10.14 -7.22
N GLY A 84 0.44 -9.98 -6.14
CA GLY A 84 1.00 -10.13 -4.79
C GLY A 84 1.72 -11.48 -4.60
N SER A 85 1.13 -12.58 -5.09
CA SER A 85 1.79 -13.89 -5.14
C SER A 85 2.96 -13.93 -6.14
N GLN A 86 2.87 -13.21 -7.27
CA GLN A 86 3.94 -13.15 -8.28
C GLN A 86 5.18 -12.38 -7.80
N TRP A 87 4.98 -11.40 -6.94
CA TRP A 87 6.05 -10.67 -6.25
C TRP A 87 6.60 -11.45 -5.05
N GLY A 88 6.05 -12.62 -4.73
CA GLY A 88 6.57 -13.49 -3.67
C GLY A 88 6.02 -13.20 -2.27
N PHE A 89 4.87 -12.52 -2.13
CA PHE A 89 4.20 -12.38 -0.84
C PHE A 89 3.51 -13.69 -0.45
N GLU A 90 3.73 -14.10 0.80
CA GLU A 90 3.04 -15.21 1.44
C GLU A 90 1.54 -14.92 1.61
N GLN A 91 0.74 -15.99 1.68
CA GLN A 91 -0.72 -15.87 1.79
C GLN A 91 -1.16 -15.08 3.05
N SER A 92 -0.38 -15.14 4.14
CA SER A 92 -0.64 -14.36 5.35
C SER A 92 -0.58 -12.86 5.09
N ALA A 93 0.47 -12.39 4.41
CA ALA A 93 0.66 -10.98 4.06
C ALA A 93 -0.44 -10.49 3.11
N LEU A 94 -0.84 -11.30 2.13
CA LEU A 94 -1.95 -11.00 1.22
C LEU A 94 -3.29 -10.85 1.97
N ASN A 95 -3.54 -11.73 2.93
CA ASN A 95 -4.75 -11.66 3.76
C ASN A 95 -4.74 -10.43 4.66
N GLN A 96 -3.59 -10.08 5.24
CA GLN A 96 -3.43 -8.87 6.04
C GLN A 96 -3.61 -7.61 5.20
N ALA A 97 -3.03 -7.55 4.00
CA ALA A 97 -3.25 -6.43 3.08
C ALA A 97 -4.74 -6.24 2.76
N ARG A 98 -5.47 -7.33 2.44
CA ARG A 98 -6.92 -7.27 2.22
C ARG A 98 -7.69 -6.78 3.45
N ALA A 99 -7.27 -7.18 4.65
CA ALA A 99 -7.88 -6.70 5.89
C ALA A 99 -7.65 -5.19 6.09
N ASN A 100 -6.43 -4.72 5.87
CA ASN A 100 -6.07 -3.30 5.95
C ASN A 100 -6.87 -2.46 4.93
N VAL A 101 -7.00 -2.91 3.67
CA VAL A 101 -7.81 -2.20 2.66
C VAL A 101 -9.27 -2.07 3.08
N ARG A 102 -9.88 -3.15 3.54
CA ARG A 102 -11.27 -3.11 4.04
C ARG A 102 -11.42 -2.18 5.23
N PHE A 103 -10.43 -2.15 6.11
CA PHE A 103 -10.39 -1.22 7.24
C PHE A 103 -10.33 0.23 6.74
N PHE A 104 -9.42 0.55 5.83
CA PHE A 104 -9.28 1.88 5.25
C PHE A 104 -10.54 2.36 4.52
N ASP A 105 -11.14 1.50 3.68
CA ASP A 105 -12.39 1.80 2.98
C ASP A 105 -13.55 2.03 3.95
N GLY A 106 -13.57 1.29 5.06
CA GLY A 106 -14.50 1.49 6.18
C GLY A 106 -14.35 2.85 6.85
N LEU A 107 -13.12 3.34 7.03
CA LEU A 107 -12.86 4.67 7.63
C LEU A 107 -13.41 5.80 6.77
N VAL A 108 -13.27 5.70 5.45
CA VAL A 108 -13.73 6.73 4.50
C VAL A 108 -15.14 6.49 3.97
N LYS A 109 -15.79 5.40 4.40
CA LYS A 109 -17.16 4.99 4.02
C LYS A 109 -17.36 4.87 2.50
N THR A 110 -16.31 4.54 1.77
CA THR A 110 -16.33 4.34 0.32
C THR A 110 -15.26 3.33 -0.07
N ASN A 111 -15.50 2.60 -1.16
CA ASN A 111 -14.43 1.84 -1.82
C ASN A 111 -13.52 2.87 -2.50
N ARG A 112 -12.25 2.93 -2.08
CA ARG A 112 -11.28 3.90 -2.65
C ARG A 112 -10.91 3.52 -4.09
N TRP A 113 -10.79 2.22 -4.36
CA TRP A 113 -10.36 1.70 -5.65
C TRP A 113 -11.36 0.71 -6.22
N SER A 114 -11.58 0.76 -7.54
CA SER A 114 -12.25 -0.31 -8.29
C SER A 114 -11.21 -1.28 -8.84
N ALA A 115 -11.45 -2.58 -8.63
CA ALA A 115 -10.70 -3.68 -9.22
C ALA A 115 -10.93 -3.81 -10.73
#